data_AF-A0A1B9VEI8-F1
#
_entry.id   AF-A0A1B9VEI8-F1
#
_cell.length_a   1.000
_cell.length_b   1.000
_cell.length_c   1.000
_cell.angle_alpha   90.00
_cell.angle_beta   90.00
_cell.angle_gamma   90.00
#
_symmetry.space_group_name_H-M   'P 1'
#
loop_
_entity.id
_entity.type
_entity.pdbx_description
1 polymer ?
#
loop_
_entity_poly.entity_id
_entity_poly.type
_entity_poly.pdbx_seq_one_letter_code
_entity_poly.pdbx_strand_id
1 'polypeptide(L)'
;MRLDSVISSLLGDTAKNIRALFDFVDGTNAILFLDELDALAKFRDDRKELGELKRVVNTLLQGLDNLEPTSIVIGATNHPEILDPAIWRRFTHSIEVELPSQELRSALWNYYLFSDEAEKRPLQALSVCSNHLSCSDIREISLAARRRAVITGKPIELAQVTAAVLASETGKIRRPKASSLTTSEMEELAKQLQQRGGLRQVEIGDLLSTTRQHISKLLK
;
A
#
# COMPACT_ATOMS: atom_id res chain seq x y z
N MET A 1 12.79 -14.56 0.00
CA MET A 1 12.35 -15.51 1.06
C MET A 1 11.52 -14.70 2.05
N ARG A 2 10.38 -15.17 2.53
CA ARG A 2 9.65 -14.40 3.56
C ARG A 2 10.25 -14.69 4.94
N LEU A 3 10.60 -13.66 5.71
CA LEU A 3 11.32 -13.84 6.98
C LEU A 3 10.51 -14.58 8.03
N ASP A 4 9.18 -14.45 8.02
CA ASP A 4 8.24 -15.23 8.83
C ASP A 4 8.43 -16.76 8.70
N SER A 5 8.87 -17.24 7.53
CA SER A 5 9.18 -18.66 7.29
C SER A 5 10.55 -19.11 7.83
N VAL A 6 11.46 -18.17 8.10
CA VAL A 6 12.80 -18.41 8.67
C VAL A 6 12.77 -18.33 10.20
N ILE A 7 11.83 -17.56 10.73
CA ILE A 7 11.58 -17.39 12.16
C ILE A 7 10.83 -18.63 12.67
N SER A 8 11.58 -19.62 13.17
CA SER A 8 10.98 -20.72 13.92
C SER A 8 10.61 -20.25 15.34
N SER A 9 9.74 -20.99 16.02
CA SER A 9 9.43 -20.78 17.45
C SER A 9 10.66 -20.88 18.37
N LEU A 10 11.82 -21.30 17.84
CA LEU A 10 13.12 -21.27 18.51
C LEU A 10 14.03 -20.23 17.84
N LEU A 11 14.28 -19.12 18.55
CA LEU A 11 15.18 -18.03 18.12
C LEU A 11 16.62 -18.49 17.82
N GLY A 12 17.08 -19.57 18.48
CA GLY A 12 18.39 -20.17 18.24
C GLY A 12 18.53 -20.82 16.86
N ASP A 13 17.45 -21.43 16.34
CA ASP A 13 17.41 -22.00 15.00
C ASP A 13 17.35 -20.90 13.94
N THR A 14 16.71 -19.75 14.25
CA THR A 14 16.66 -18.59 13.37
C THR A 14 18.05 -18.03 13.05
N ALA A 15 18.94 -17.90 14.05
CA ALA A 15 20.31 -17.44 13.82
C ALA A 15 21.12 -18.42 12.94
N LYS A 16 20.92 -19.74 13.13
CA LYS A 16 21.58 -20.76 12.31
C LYS A 16 21.10 -20.71 10.86
N ASN A 17 19.79 -20.55 10.67
CA ASN A 17 19.19 -20.44 9.34
C ASN A 17 19.66 -19.19 8.60
N ILE A 18 19.78 -18.05 9.29
CA ILE A 18 20.33 -16.82 8.71
C ILE A 18 21.77 -17.03 8.26
N ARG A 19 22.62 -17.65 9.08
CA ARG A 19 24.00 -17.93 8.67
C ARG A 19 24.04 -18.83 7.43
N ALA A 20 23.28 -19.92 7.44
CA ALA A 20 23.22 -20.82 6.28
C ALA A 20 22.70 -20.13 5.00
N LEU A 21 21.79 -19.16 5.14
CA LEU A 21 21.30 -18.34 4.02
C LEU A 21 22.42 -17.47 3.44
N PHE A 22 23.19 -16.77 4.28
CA PHE A 22 24.30 -15.95 3.82
C PHE A 22 25.44 -16.79 3.24
N ASP A 23 25.79 -17.93 3.87
CA ASP A 23 26.80 -18.86 3.35
C ASP A 23 26.38 -19.44 1.98
N PHE A 24 25.09 -19.60 1.72
CA PHE A 24 24.58 -20.07 0.42
C PHE A 24 24.63 -18.98 -0.67
N VAL A 25 24.40 -17.72 -0.29
CA VAL A 25 24.44 -16.58 -1.21
C VAL A 25 25.88 -16.15 -1.50
N ASP A 26 26.80 -16.40 -0.57
CA ASP A 26 28.20 -16.04 -0.71
C ASP A 26 28.85 -16.71 -1.93
N GLY A 27 29.66 -15.95 -2.68
CA GLY A 27 30.25 -16.39 -3.94
C GLY A 27 29.28 -16.57 -5.12
N THR A 28 28.01 -16.15 -4.97
CA THR A 28 27.01 -16.16 -6.05
C THR A 28 26.66 -14.74 -6.51
N ASN A 29 26.31 -14.58 -7.79
CA ASN A 29 25.75 -13.33 -8.32
C ASN A 29 24.23 -13.29 -8.06
N ALA A 30 23.82 -13.07 -6.81
CA ALA A 30 22.41 -13.14 -6.41
C ALA A 30 21.85 -11.83 -5.87
N ILE A 31 20.52 -11.73 -5.93
CA ILE A 31 19.75 -10.68 -5.24
C ILE A 31 19.07 -11.31 -4.03
N LEU A 32 19.48 -10.93 -2.83
CA LEU A 32 18.88 -11.37 -1.58
C LEU A 32 17.81 -10.37 -1.14
N PHE A 33 16.54 -10.77 -1.25
CA PHE A 33 15.40 -9.97 -0.78
C PHE A 33 14.92 -10.44 0.60
N LEU A 34 15.03 -9.55 1.59
CA LEU A 34 14.62 -9.71 2.98
C LEU A 34 13.36 -8.87 3.23
N ASP A 35 12.20 -9.50 3.16
CA ASP A 35 10.90 -8.86 3.47
C ASP A 35 10.63 -8.88 4.98
N GLU A 36 9.92 -7.88 5.51
CA GLU A 36 9.65 -7.75 6.96
C GLU A 36 10.92 -7.76 7.82
N LEU A 37 11.92 -6.96 7.44
CA LEU A 37 13.21 -6.88 8.13
C LEU A 37 13.06 -6.56 9.63
N ASP A 38 12.04 -5.81 10.00
CA ASP A 38 11.70 -5.50 11.39
C ASP A 38 11.34 -6.75 12.21
N ALA A 39 10.93 -7.86 11.59
CA ALA A 39 10.71 -9.11 12.30
C ALA A 39 12.02 -9.71 12.88
N LEU A 40 13.16 -9.49 12.21
CA LEU A 40 14.47 -9.97 12.66
C LEU A 40 15.30 -8.90 13.38
N ALA A 41 15.10 -7.63 13.05
CA ALA A 41 15.96 -6.52 13.44
C ALA A 41 15.35 -5.56 14.48
N LYS A 42 14.27 -5.98 15.15
CA LYS A 42 13.59 -5.21 16.20
C LYS A 42 14.50 -4.90 17.40
N PHE A 43 14.55 -3.65 17.80
CA PHE A 43 15.08 -3.23 19.09
C PHE A 43 14.04 -3.53 20.19
N ARG A 44 14.20 -4.64 20.93
CA ARG A 44 13.40 -4.92 22.15
C ARG A 44 14.24 -4.64 23.40
N ASP A 45 13.69 -3.89 24.36
CA ASP A 45 14.34 -3.52 25.65
C ASP A 45 13.99 -4.49 26.81
N ASP A 46 13.32 -5.61 26.52
CA ASP A 46 12.85 -6.55 27.55
C ASP A 46 13.96 -7.50 28.04
N ARG A 47 14.34 -7.34 29.31
CA ARG A 47 15.54 -7.93 29.97
C ARG A 47 15.79 -9.44 29.82
N LYS A 48 14.79 -10.25 29.44
CA LYS A 48 14.93 -11.72 29.25
C LYS A 48 15.04 -12.14 27.77
N GLU A 49 14.50 -11.37 26.83
CA GLU A 49 14.56 -11.68 25.39
C GLU A 49 15.78 -11.03 24.70
N LEU A 50 16.49 -10.13 25.40
CA LEU A 50 17.65 -9.40 24.89
C LEU A 50 18.77 -10.28 24.32
N GLY A 51 19.03 -11.48 24.88
CA GLY A 51 20.20 -12.29 24.50
C GLY A 51 20.07 -12.93 23.12
N GLU A 52 18.97 -13.66 22.90
CA GLU A 52 18.75 -14.43 21.67
C GLU A 52 18.43 -13.52 20.48
N LEU A 53 17.63 -12.47 20.69
CA LEU A 53 17.31 -11.53 19.63
C LEU A 53 18.55 -10.73 19.19
N LYS A 54 19.38 -10.26 20.13
CA LYS A 54 20.66 -9.61 19.79
C LYS A 54 21.59 -10.56 19.03
N ARG A 55 21.59 -11.86 19.36
CA ARG A 55 22.36 -12.86 18.61
C ARG A 55 21.86 -12.99 17.17
N VAL A 56 20.55 -12.96 16.94
CA VAL A 56 19.95 -12.97 15.60
C VAL A 56 20.36 -11.71 14.82
N VAL A 57 20.20 -10.52 15.40
CA VAL A 57 20.60 -9.24 14.79
C VAL A 57 22.10 -9.23 14.46
N ASN A 58 22.95 -9.65 15.39
CA ASN A 58 24.40 -9.73 15.16
C ASN A 58 24.75 -10.73 14.05
N THR A 59 24.04 -11.86 13.97
CA THR A 59 24.27 -12.84 12.90
C THR A 59 23.86 -12.29 11.54
N LEU A 60 22.76 -11.53 11.48
CA LEU A 60 22.35 -10.79 10.28
C LEU A 60 23.41 -9.76 9.87
N LEU A 61 23.89 -8.94 10.82
CA LEU A 61 24.93 -7.93 10.55
C LEU A 61 26.23 -8.57 10.05
N GLN A 62 26.67 -9.67 10.68
CA GLN A 62 27.84 -10.43 10.23
C GLN A 62 27.65 -11.00 8.82
N GLY A 63 26.45 -11.51 8.52
CA GLY A 63 26.11 -11.98 7.18
C GLY A 63 26.22 -10.87 6.14
N LEU A 64 25.67 -9.69 6.43
CA LEU A 64 25.78 -8.51 5.57
C LEU A 64 27.23 -8.06 5.37
N ASP A 65 28.03 -8.05 6.44
CA ASP A 65 29.44 -7.61 6.40
C ASP A 65 30.34 -8.63 5.64
N ASN A 66 29.95 -9.91 5.57
CA ASN A 66 30.72 -10.98 4.92
C ASN A 66 30.37 -11.21 3.45
N LEU A 67 29.27 -10.66 2.95
CA LEU A 67 28.86 -10.88 1.55
C LEU A 67 29.85 -10.27 0.56
N GLU A 68 30.21 -11.04 -0.47
CA GLU A 68 30.96 -10.51 -1.60
C GLU A 68 30.22 -9.35 -2.31
N PRO A 69 30.95 -8.34 -2.85
CA PRO A 69 30.35 -7.21 -3.59
C PRO A 69 29.58 -7.59 -4.86
N THR A 70 29.62 -8.86 -5.26
CA THR A 70 28.91 -9.44 -6.40
C THR A 70 27.42 -9.66 -6.12
N SER A 71 27.01 -9.65 -4.84
CA SER A 71 25.64 -9.84 -4.39
C SER A 71 24.96 -8.51 -3.99
N ILE A 72 23.66 -8.40 -4.24
CA ILE A 72 22.84 -7.25 -3.84
C ILE A 72 21.86 -7.69 -2.77
N VAL A 73 21.80 -6.96 -1.65
CA VAL A 73 20.81 -7.18 -0.60
C VAL A 73 19.76 -6.07 -0.62
N ILE A 74 18.49 -6.45 -0.63
CA ILE A 74 17.35 -5.55 -0.54
C ILE A 74 16.55 -5.92 0.71
N GLY A 75 16.39 -4.97 1.64
CA GLY A 75 15.55 -5.11 2.81
C GLY A 75 14.27 -4.29 2.67
N ALA A 76 13.13 -4.84 3.07
CA ALA A 76 11.86 -4.12 3.18
C ALA A 76 11.37 -4.11 4.63
N THR A 77 10.88 -2.97 5.09
CA THR A 77 10.32 -2.81 6.44
C THR A 77 9.12 -1.87 6.41
N ASN A 78 8.10 -2.17 7.22
CA ASN A 78 6.98 -1.26 7.47
C ASN A 78 7.22 -0.37 8.69
N HIS A 79 8.21 -0.71 9.52
CA HIS A 79 8.53 -0.05 10.78
C HIS A 79 10.02 0.31 10.82
N PRO A 80 10.49 1.28 10.03
CA PRO A 80 11.89 1.70 10.03
C PRO A 80 12.36 2.22 11.40
N GLU A 81 11.46 2.78 12.21
CA GLU A 81 11.72 3.42 13.50
C GLU A 81 12.13 2.45 14.61
N ILE A 82 11.74 1.18 14.50
CA ILE A 82 12.06 0.14 15.51
C ILE A 82 13.29 -0.69 15.15
N LEU A 83 13.91 -0.43 13.99
CA LEU A 83 15.10 -1.14 13.54
C LEU A 83 16.33 -0.75 14.35
N ASP A 84 17.19 -1.73 14.65
CA ASP A 84 18.48 -1.48 15.27
C ASP A 84 19.32 -0.47 14.44
N PRO A 85 19.85 0.60 15.05
CA PRO A 85 20.66 1.60 14.36
C PRO A 85 21.86 1.04 13.58
N ALA A 86 22.39 -0.12 13.97
CA ALA A 86 23.49 -0.77 13.27
C ALA A 86 23.11 -1.26 11.86
N ILE A 87 21.84 -1.63 11.65
CA ILE A 87 21.30 -2.09 10.36
C ILE A 87 21.37 -0.97 9.33
N TRP A 88 20.98 0.25 9.71
CA TRP A 88 21.03 1.42 8.84
C TRP A 88 22.43 1.71 8.29
N ARG A 89 23.49 1.34 9.02
CA ARG A 89 24.87 1.53 8.57
C ARG A 89 25.30 0.54 7.48
N ARG A 90 24.56 -0.57 7.29
CA ARG A 90 24.89 -1.64 6.31
C ARG A 90 24.10 -1.51 5.03
N PHE A 91 22.94 -0.84 5.08
CA PHE A 91 22.19 -0.47 3.89
C PHE A 91 22.67 0.89 3.39
N THR A 92 23.46 0.89 2.31
CA THR A 92 24.03 2.12 1.71
C THR A 92 22.96 3.04 1.12
N HIS A 93 21.83 2.48 0.70
CA HIS A 93 20.71 3.21 0.13
C HIS A 93 19.42 2.90 0.89
N SER A 94 18.66 3.94 1.19
CA SER A 94 17.31 3.86 1.74
C SER A 94 16.34 4.53 0.77
N ILE A 95 15.28 3.81 0.40
CA ILE A 95 14.21 4.33 -0.46
C ILE A 95 12.94 4.34 0.38
N GLU A 96 12.40 5.54 0.61
CA GLU A 96 11.11 5.70 1.25
C GLU A 96 10.00 5.51 0.20
N VAL A 97 9.02 4.67 0.50
CA VAL A 97 7.86 4.43 -0.37
C VAL A 97 6.68 5.24 0.16
N GLU A 98 6.47 6.41 -0.43
CA GLU A 98 5.36 7.30 -0.08
C GLU A 98 4.03 6.84 -0.71
N LEU A 99 2.95 7.54 -0.36
CA LEU A 99 1.67 7.40 -1.06
C LEU A 99 1.84 7.72 -2.56
N PRO A 100 1.11 7.00 -3.44
CA PRO A 100 1.27 7.17 -4.89
C PRO A 100 1.00 8.60 -5.34
N SER A 101 1.78 9.12 -6.29
CA SER A 101 1.54 10.42 -6.92
C SER A 101 0.19 10.47 -7.63
N GLN A 102 -0.31 11.65 -8.00
CA GLN A 102 -1.58 11.76 -8.72
C GLN A 102 -1.55 11.01 -10.06
N GLU A 103 -0.44 11.08 -10.78
CA GLU A 103 -0.22 10.39 -12.05
C GLU A 103 -0.27 8.87 -11.84
N LEU A 104 0.40 8.38 -10.80
CA LEU A 104 0.37 6.97 -10.45
C LEU A 104 -1.04 6.53 -10.03
N ARG A 105 -1.74 7.31 -9.20
CA ARG A 105 -3.15 7.01 -8.85
C ARG A 105 -4.04 6.95 -10.08
N SER A 106 -3.87 7.89 -11.02
CA SER A 106 -4.58 7.86 -12.31
C SER A 106 -4.28 6.58 -13.09
N ALA A 107 -3.02 6.16 -13.19
CA ALA A 107 -2.66 4.90 -13.86
C ALA A 107 -3.26 3.67 -13.14
N LEU A 108 -3.23 3.64 -11.81
CA LEU A 108 -3.77 2.54 -11.02
C LEU A 108 -5.29 2.41 -11.16
N TRP A 109 -6.04 3.52 -11.14
CA TRP A 109 -7.48 3.50 -11.39
C TRP A 109 -7.79 3.01 -12.80
N ASN A 110 -7.03 3.44 -13.81
CA ASN A 110 -7.25 3.02 -15.19
C ASN A 110 -7.06 1.51 -15.33
N TYR A 111 -5.95 1.02 -14.79
CA TYR A 111 -5.58 -0.39 -14.86
C TYR A 111 -6.57 -1.28 -14.07
N TYR A 112 -6.81 -0.97 -12.80
CA TYR A 112 -7.59 -1.86 -11.93
C TYR A 112 -9.11 -1.73 -12.08
N LEU A 113 -9.64 -0.51 -12.24
CA LEU A 113 -11.08 -0.27 -12.29
C LEU A 113 -11.61 -0.36 -13.73
N PHE A 114 -10.92 0.27 -14.67
CA PHE A 114 -11.39 0.44 -16.04
C PHE A 114 -10.74 -0.51 -17.05
N SER A 115 -9.77 -1.32 -16.65
CA SER A 115 -9.05 -2.23 -17.56
C SER A 115 -8.47 -1.51 -18.79
N ASP A 116 -7.93 -0.32 -18.57
CA ASP A 116 -7.32 0.57 -19.57
C ASP A 116 -8.27 1.21 -20.60
N GLU A 117 -9.58 1.15 -20.36
CA GLU A 117 -10.61 1.71 -21.25
C GLU A 117 -11.24 3.01 -20.72
N ALA A 118 -10.65 3.68 -19.71
CA ALA A 118 -11.27 4.83 -19.06
C ALA A 118 -11.29 6.09 -19.92
N GLU A 119 -12.36 6.88 -19.77
CA GLU A 119 -12.32 8.29 -20.15
C GLU A 119 -11.39 9.09 -19.23
N LYS A 120 -10.67 10.06 -19.81
CA LYS A 120 -9.64 10.84 -19.10
C LYS A 120 -10.18 11.62 -17.89
N ARG A 121 -11.40 12.15 -17.97
CA ARG A 121 -11.92 13.09 -16.97
C ARG A 121 -12.40 12.40 -15.67
N PRO A 122 -13.22 11.33 -15.71
CA PRO A 122 -13.52 10.53 -14.51
C PRO A 122 -12.25 10.02 -13.82
N LEU A 123 -11.25 9.62 -14.62
CA LEU A 123 -9.97 9.13 -14.12
C LEU A 123 -9.19 10.21 -13.36
N GLN A 124 -9.09 11.41 -13.96
CA GLN A 124 -8.48 12.56 -13.31
C GLN A 124 -9.21 12.91 -12.01
N ALA A 125 -10.54 12.92 -12.02
CA ALA A 125 -11.33 13.23 -10.84
C ALA A 125 -11.09 12.22 -9.69
N LEU A 126 -11.06 10.92 -10.00
CA LEU A 126 -10.72 9.88 -9.03
C LEU A 126 -9.30 10.05 -8.48
N SER A 127 -8.33 10.38 -9.34
CA SER A 127 -6.93 10.57 -8.93
C SER A 127 -6.76 11.73 -7.95
N VAL A 128 -7.58 12.79 -8.06
CA VAL A 128 -7.56 13.94 -7.15
C VAL A 128 -8.16 13.57 -5.80
N CYS A 129 -9.33 12.92 -5.76
CA CYS A 129 -10.02 12.64 -4.50
C CYS A 129 -9.46 11.44 -3.70
N SER A 130 -8.49 10.70 -4.26
CA SER A 130 -7.87 9.51 -3.66
C SER A 130 -6.46 9.73 -3.13
N ASN A 131 -6.07 10.98 -2.84
CA ASN A 131 -4.71 11.34 -2.39
C ASN A 131 -4.24 10.68 -1.09
N HIS A 132 -5.17 10.22 -0.26
CA HIS A 132 -4.88 9.52 1.00
C HIS A 132 -4.78 7.99 0.86
N LEU A 133 -4.99 7.43 -0.33
CA LEU A 133 -5.02 5.98 -0.54
C LEU A 133 -3.67 5.42 -1.01
N SER A 134 -3.30 4.26 -0.48
CA SER A 134 -2.15 3.49 -0.97
C SER A 134 -2.46 2.79 -2.29
N CYS A 135 -1.43 2.26 -2.96
CA CYS A 135 -1.59 1.43 -4.16
C CYS A 135 -2.50 0.21 -3.91
N SER A 136 -2.38 -0.39 -2.72
CA SER A 136 -3.20 -1.54 -2.31
C SER A 136 -4.66 -1.15 -2.12
N ASP A 137 -4.91 0.01 -1.49
CA ASP A 137 -6.28 0.49 -1.25
C ASP A 137 -7.02 0.75 -2.57
N ILE A 138 -6.36 1.40 -3.54
CA ILE A 138 -6.91 1.66 -4.88
C ILE A 138 -7.24 0.34 -5.59
N ARG A 139 -6.32 -0.63 -5.54
CA ARG A 139 -6.53 -1.96 -6.12
C ARG A 139 -7.73 -2.65 -5.50
N GLU A 140 -7.82 -2.70 -4.17
CA GLU A 140 -8.89 -3.41 -3.48
C GLU A 140 -10.27 -2.79 -3.72
N ILE A 141 -10.37 -1.45 -3.67
CA ILE A 141 -11.63 -0.75 -4.00
C ILE A 141 -12.04 -1.05 -5.45
N SER A 142 -11.08 -0.99 -6.39
CA SER A 142 -11.33 -1.25 -7.80
C SER A 142 -11.81 -2.68 -8.06
N LEU A 143 -11.10 -3.66 -7.50
CA LEU A 143 -11.46 -5.07 -7.66
C LEU A 143 -12.78 -5.40 -6.97
N ALA A 144 -13.09 -4.78 -5.82
CA ALA A 144 -14.39 -4.91 -5.17
C ALA A 144 -15.52 -4.37 -6.07
N ALA A 145 -15.32 -3.21 -6.70
CA ALA A 145 -16.28 -2.63 -7.64
C ALA A 145 -16.52 -3.54 -8.85
N ARG A 146 -15.45 -4.07 -9.46
CA ARG A 146 -15.52 -4.99 -10.61
C ARG A 146 -16.20 -6.30 -10.26
N ARG A 147 -15.81 -6.95 -9.16
CA ARG A 147 -16.45 -8.18 -8.67
C ARG A 147 -17.95 -7.95 -8.49
N ARG A 148 -18.35 -6.82 -7.91
CA ARG A 148 -19.77 -6.46 -7.73
C ARG A 148 -20.50 -6.29 -9.07
N ALA A 149 -19.90 -5.61 -10.03
CA ALA A 149 -20.49 -5.43 -11.36
C ALA A 149 -20.76 -6.78 -12.03
N VAL A 150 -19.80 -7.70 -11.96
CA VAL A 150 -19.95 -9.07 -12.49
C VAL A 150 -21.04 -9.85 -11.74
N ILE A 151 -21.06 -9.81 -10.41
CA ILE A 151 -22.04 -10.57 -9.60
C ILE A 151 -23.47 -10.05 -9.81
N THR A 152 -23.66 -8.74 -9.93
CA THR A 152 -24.99 -8.14 -10.06
C THR A 152 -25.46 -8.00 -11.51
N GLY A 153 -24.58 -8.22 -12.49
CA GLY A 153 -24.85 -7.96 -13.91
C GLY A 153 -25.08 -6.48 -14.24
N LYS A 154 -24.73 -5.57 -13.32
CA LYS A 154 -24.87 -4.12 -13.50
C LYS A 154 -23.52 -3.47 -13.81
N PRO A 155 -23.48 -2.35 -14.55
CA PRO A 155 -22.24 -1.62 -14.76
C PRO A 155 -21.66 -1.09 -13.44
N ILE A 156 -20.37 -0.77 -13.46
CA ILE A 156 -19.68 -0.17 -12.33
C ILE A 156 -20.29 1.21 -12.05
N GLU A 157 -20.88 1.37 -10.86
CA GLU A 157 -21.39 2.66 -10.40
C GLU A 157 -20.24 3.49 -9.82
N LEU A 158 -19.76 4.49 -10.58
CA LEU A 158 -18.65 5.34 -10.17
C LEU A 158 -18.95 6.10 -8.87
N ALA A 159 -20.20 6.52 -8.66
CA ALA A 159 -20.60 7.21 -7.44
C ALA A 159 -20.39 6.36 -6.18
N GLN A 160 -20.60 5.03 -6.28
CA GLN A 160 -20.32 4.09 -5.19
C GLN A 160 -18.82 3.86 -4.98
N VAL A 161 -18.02 3.92 -6.05
CA VAL A 161 -16.56 3.89 -5.94
C VAL A 161 -16.07 5.16 -5.24
N THR A 162 -16.57 6.33 -5.63
CA THR A 162 -16.24 7.61 -4.99
C THR A 162 -16.65 7.64 -3.52
N ALA A 163 -17.84 7.13 -3.18
CA ALA A 163 -18.26 6.97 -1.80
C ALA A 163 -17.30 6.08 -0.99
N ALA A 164 -16.87 4.96 -1.57
CA ALA A 164 -15.89 4.07 -0.94
C ALA A 164 -14.53 4.77 -0.75
N VAL A 165 -14.06 5.54 -1.74
CA VAL A 165 -12.82 6.32 -1.65
C VAL A 165 -12.87 7.33 -0.51
N LEU A 166 -13.94 8.14 -0.42
CA LEU A 166 -14.06 9.17 0.60
C LEU A 166 -14.26 8.61 2.02
N ALA A 167 -14.90 7.45 2.15
CA ALA A 167 -15.13 6.79 3.43
C ALA A 167 -13.94 5.90 3.89
N SER A 168 -12.91 5.74 3.07
CA SER A 168 -11.72 4.93 3.40
C SER A 168 -10.61 5.79 4.02
N GLU A 169 -9.85 5.19 4.92
CA GLU A 169 -8.55 5.68 5.39
C GLU A 169 -7.44 4.75 4.86
N THR A 170 -6.19 5.21 4.84
CA THR A 170 -5.04 4.37 4.42
C THR A 170 -5.02 3.07 5.23
N GLY A 171 -5.05 1.91 4.56
CA GLY A 171 -5.08 0.60 5.20
C GLY A 171 -6.42 0.20 5.85
N LYS A 172 -7.44 1.07 5.86
CA LYS A 172 -8.80 0.79 6.34
C LYS A 172 -9.82 1.10 5.25
N ILE A 173 -9.91 0.17 4.29
CA ILE A 173 -10.78 0.34 3.13
C ILE A 173 -12.26 0.13 3.45
N ARG A 174 -13.09 0.95 2.83
CA ARG A 174 -14.53 0.71 2.64
C ARG A 174 -14.77 0.21 1.23
N ARG A 175 -15.73 -0.69 1.08
CA ARG A 175 -16.09 -1.28 -0.22
C ARG A 175 -17.32 -0.60 -0.80
N PRO A 176 -17.40 -0.45 -2.14
CA PRO A 176 -18.60 0.07 -2.81
C PRO A 176 -19.84 -0.77 -2.44
N LYS A 177 -20.95 -0.12 -2.08
CA LYS A 177 -22.20 -0.81 -1.71
C LYS A 177 -22.99 -1.22 -2.94
N ALA A 178 -23.90 -2.19 -2.79
CA ALA A 178 -24.77 -2.67 -3.87
C ALA A 178 -25.97 -1.75 -4.18
N SER A 179 -26.44 -1.00 -3.18
CA SER A 179 -27.53 -0.05 -3.35
C SER A 179 -27.02 1.22 -4.02
N SER A 180 -27.76 1.76 -4.98
CA SER A 180 -27.47 3.09 -5.53
C SER A 180 -27.60 4.15 -4.42
N LEU A 181 -26.84 5.25 -4.54
CA LEU A 181 -26.87 6.32 -3.55
C LEU A 181 -28.24 7.01 -3.55
N THR A 182 -28.73 7.31 -2.35
CA THR A 182 -29.89 8.20 -2.18
C THR A 182 -29.51 9.65 -2.51
N THR A 183 -30.49 10.50 -2.78
CA THR A 183 -30.26 11.93 -3.05
C THR A 183 -29.49 12.61 -1.91
N SER A 184 -29.80 12.25 -0.64
CA SER A 184 -29.11 12.79 0.53
C SER A 184 -27.65 12.32 0.60
N GLU A 185 -27.38 11.05 0.30
CA GLU A 185 -25.99 10.55 0.24
C GLU A 185 -25.20 11.19 -0.91
N MET A 186 -25.82 11.42 -2.07
CA MET A 186 -25.20 12.13 -3.19
C MET A 186 -24.88 13.59 -2.84
N GLU A 187 -25.80 14.27 -2.15
CA GLU A 187 -25.60 15.64 -1.68
C GLU A 187 -24.42 15.73 -0.72
N GLU A 188 -24.38 14.85 0.27
CA GLU A 188 -23.29 14.77 1.24
C GLU A 188 -21.95 14.48 0.56
N LEU A 189 -21.94 13.54 -0.39
CA LEU A 189 -20.72 13.19 -1.13
C LEU A 189 -20.24 14.37 -2.01
N ALA A 190 -21.15 15.09 -2.65
CA ALA A 190 -20.81 16.30 -3.42
C ALA A 190 -20.20 17.38 -2.54
N LYS A 191 -20.76 17.61 -1.34
CA LYS A 191 -20.22 18.57 -0.36
C LYS A 191 -18.82 18.17 0.12
N GLN A 192 -18.61 16.89 0.43
CA GLN A 192 -17.28 16.38 0.83
C GLN A 192 -16.23 16.54 -0.27
N LEU A 193 -16.59 16.25 -1.53
CA LEU A 193 -15.70 16.45 -2.68
C LEU A 193 -15.37 17.94 -2.88
N GLN A 194 -16.34 18.83 -2.69
CA GLN A 194 -16.10 20.27 -2.78
C GLN A 194 -15.20 20.79 -1.65
N GLN A 195 -15.42 20.33 -0.42
CA GLN A 195 -14.64 20.73 0.76
C GLN A 195 -13.17 20.29 0.67
N ARG A 196 -12.90 19.08 0.15
CA ARG A 196 -11.52 18.61 -0.11
C ARG A 196 -10.78 19.45 -1.15
N GLY A 197 -11.50 20.15 -2.01
CA GLY A 197 -10.94 20.98 -3.07
C GLY A 197 -10.31 20.18 -4.21
N GLY A 198 -9.74 20.88 -5.19
CA GLY A 198 -9.07 20.26 -6.34
C GLY A 198 -9.99 19.75 -7.46
N LEU A 199 -11.31 19.72 -7.25
CA LEU A 199 -12.30 19.32 -8.25
C LEU A 199 -13.26 20.45 -8.62
N ARG A 200 -13.52 20.61 -9.91
CA ARG A 200 -14.59 21.46 -10.45
C ARG A 200 -15.92 20.72 -10.38
N GLN A 201 -17.02 21.48 -10.38
CA GLN A 201 -18.37 20.89 -10.36
C GLN A 201 -18.65 19.91 -11.52
N VAL A 202 -17.98 20.08 -12.67
CA VAL A 202 -18.09 19.13 -13.79
C VAL A 202 -17.47 17.79 -13.41
N GLU A 203 -16.27 17.81 -12.81
CA GLU A 203 -15.54 16.61 -12.38
C GLU A 203 -16.26 15.88 -11.24
N ILE A 204 -16.86 16.64 -10.32
CA ILE A 204 -17.77 16.08 -9.29
C ILE A 204 -18.98 15.42 -9.97
N GLY A 205 -19.52 16.05 -11.03
CA GLY A 205 -20.60 15.48 -11.83
C GLY A 205 -20.22 14.14 -12.46
N ASP A 206 -19.03 14.05 -13.05
CA ASP A 206 -18.53 12.80 -13.64
C ASP A 206 -18.43 11.68 -12.58
N LEU A 207 -17.85 11.96 -11.41
CA LEU A 207 -17.74 11.01 -10.30
C LEU A 207 -19.11 10.51 -9.81
N LEU A 208 -20.08 11.42 -9.71
CA LEU A 208 -21.43 11.10 -9.24
C LEU A 208 -22.37 10.67 -10.37
N SER A 209 -21.84 10.49 -11.59
CA SER A 209 -22.61 10.11 -12.79
C SER A 209 -23.84 11.02 -13.01
N THR A 210 -23.67 12.33 -12.81
CA THR A 210 -24.72 13.34 -12.92
C THR A 210 -24.22 14.62 -13.59
N THR A 211 -25.14 15.53 -13.91
CA THR A 211 -24.78 16.77 -14.61
C THR A 211 -24.24 17.83 -13.66
N ARG A 212 -23.38 18.72 -14.17
CA ARG A 212 -22.92 19.92 -13.46
C ARG A 212 -24.09 20.74 -12.87
N GLN A 213 -25.19 20.86 -13.61
CA GLN A 213 -26.37 21.60 -13.17
C GLN A 213 -27.00 20.96 -11.92
N HIS A 214 -27.08 19.62 -11.91
CA HIS A 214 -27.55 18.88 -10.75
C HIS A 214 -26.60 19.05 -9.55
N ILE A 215 -25.29 18.97 -9.75
CA ILE A 215 -24.30 19.26 -8.69
C ILE A 215 -24.46 20.67 -8.14
N SER A 216 -24.63 21.67 -9.00
CA SER A 216 -24.85 23.06 -8.55
C SER A 216 -26.14 23.22 -7.75
N LYS A 217 -27.14 22.33 -7.93
CA LYS A 217 -28.36 22.33 -7.12
C LYS A 217 -28.14 21.64 -5.77
N LEU A 218 -27.36 20.56 -5.73
CA LEU A 218 -27.00 19.85 -4.49
C LEU A 218 -26.10 20.67 -3.55
N LEU A 219 -25.31 21.60 -4.11
CA LEU A 219 -24.37 22.43 -3.35
C LEU A 219 -24.93 23.78 -2.91
N LYS A 220 -26.21 24.07 -3.22
CA LYS A 220 -26.91 25.27 -2.75
C LYS A 220 -27.62 25.00 -1.44
#